data_AF-A0A4W4GEB3-F1
#
_entry.id   AF-A0A4W4GEB3-F1
#
_cell.length_a   1.000
_cell.length_b   1.000
_cell.length_c   1.000
_cell.angle_alpha   90.00
_cell.angle_beta   90.00
_cell.angle_gamma   90.00
#
_symmetry.space_group_name_H-M   'P 1'
#
loop_
_entity.id
_entity.type
_entity.pdbx_description
1 polymer ?
#
loop_
_entity_poly.entity_id
_entity_poly.type
_entity_poly.pdbx_seq_one_letter_code
_entity_poly.pdbx_strand_id
1 'polypeptide(L)'
;MLYVDGMNGVIAHPETMQWLYTLIGSKFRLVVKTSLKLLLMFVEYSESNARLLIQAISAVDTKRGQKQWSNAMEILGEKDGVDTELLVYTMTLINKTLACLPDQDSFYDLVDVLEEQGMETVTNRHFTRKSTDRDLLEQLNIYEVDSTSLSLSSLSLSLPLSHFVSLSSLPLSLKPNCV
;
A
#
# COMPACT_ATOMS: atom_id res chain seq x y z
N MET A 1 1.96 19.20 -12.57
CA MET A 1 2.00 17.74 -12.81
C MET A 1 1.11 17.29 -13.98
N LEU A 2 0.14 18.08 -14.46
CA LEU A 2 -0.76 17.64 -15.55
C LEU A 2 -0.12 17.62 -16.94
N TYR A 3 0.93 18.40 -17.16
CA TYR A 3 1.67 18.45 -18.41
C TYR A 3 2.92 17.56 -18.33
N VAL A 4 3.25 16.89 -19.42
CA VAL A 4 4.42 15.99 -19.53
C VAL A 4 5.70 16.68 -19.06
N ASP A 5 5.99 17.88 -19.55
CA ASP A 5 7.18 18.65 -19.14
C ASP A 5 7.16 19.00 -17.65
N GLY A 6 5.98 19.32 -17.12
CA GLY A 6 5.80 19.60 -15.70
C GLY A 6 5.99 18.36 -14.82
N MET A 7 5.59 17.17 -15.28
CA MET A 7 5.82 15.92 -14.57
C MET A 7 7.29 15.49 -14.64
N ASN A 8 7.92 15.60 -15.82
CA ASN A 8 9.34 15.32 -16.00
C ASN A 8 10.21 16.24 -15.11
N GLY A 9 9.85 17.51 -15.00
CA GLY A 9 10.49 18.44 -14.08
C GLY A 9 10.39 17.99 -12.62
N VAL A 10 9.23 17.49 -12.20
CA VAL A 10 9.02 16.95 -10.85
C VAL A 10 9.84 15.67 -10.61
N ILE A 11 9.85 14.74 -11.58
CA ILE A 11 10.63 13.50 -11.53
C ILE A 11 12.13 13.80 -11.37
N ALA A 12 12.62 14.86 -12.01
CA ALA A 12 14.02 15.28 -11.93
C ALA A 12 14.44 15.92 -10.58
N HIS A 13 13.49 16.23 -9.68
CA HIS A 13 13.78 16.94 -8.42
C HIS A 13 13.21 16.18 -7.21
N PRO A 14 13.98 15.24 -6.62
CA PRO A 14 13.54 14.42 -5.48
C PRO A 14 13.04 15.22 -4.28
N GLU A 15 13.56 16.43 -4.06
CA GLU A 15 13.16 17.35 -2.99
C GLU A 15 11.67 17.69 -3.07
N THR A 16 11.09 17.69 -4.28
CA THR A 16 9.66 17.93 -4.47
C THR A 16 8.82 16.81 -3.86
N MET A 17 9.22 15.54 -4.05
CA MET A 17 8.52 14.41 -3.45
C MET A 17 8.73 14.36 -1.94
N GLN A 18 9.94 14.67 -1.47
CA GLN A 18 10.22 14.77 -0.03
C GLN A 18 9.34 15.84 0.62
N TRP A 19 9.19 16.99 -0.03
CA TRP A 19 8.34 18.07 0.45
C TRP A 19 6.86 17.67 0.45
N LEU A 20 6.34 17.11 -0.64
CA LEU A 20 4.95 16.64 -0.70
C LEU A 20 4.65 15.57 0.36
N TYR A 21 5.58 14.63 0.58
CA TYR A 21 5.43 13.64 1.64
C TYR A 21 5.47 14.28 3.05
N THR A 22 6.31 15.28 3.26
CA THR A 22 6.32 16.04 4.53
C THR A 22 4.97 16.72 4.78
N LEU A 23 4.33 17.24 3.73
CA LEU A 23 3.04 17.94 3.83
C LEU A 23 1.86 17.04 4.20
N ILE A 24 1.93 15.72 4.02
CA ILE A 24 0.84 14.82 4.47
C ILE A 24 0.78 14.73 6.00
N GLY A 25 1.89 15.00 6.71
CA GLY A 25 1.92 15.12 8.18
C GLY A 25 1.46 16.50 8.70
N SER A 26 0.83 17.32 7.86
CA SER A 26 0.36 18.66 8.23
C SER A 26 -0.92 18.60 9.08
N LYS A 27 -1.10 19.57 9.99
CA LYS A 27 -2.35 19.75 10.74
C LYS A 27 -3.50 20.29 9.89
N PHE A 28 -3.23 20.77 8.68
CA PHE A 28 -4.22 21.38 7.80
C PHE A 28 -4.76 20.34 6.80
N ARG A 29 -6.00 19.88 7.02
CA ARG A 29 -6.65 18.83 6.19
C ARG A 29 -6.60 19.10 4.69
N LEU A 30 -6.80 20.34 4.26
CA LEU A 30 -6.75 20.70 2.83
C LEU A 30 -5.34 20.52 2.23
N VAL A 31 -4.30 20.80 3.01
CA VAL A 31 -2.90 20.60 2.61
C VAL A 31 -2.60 19.11 2.49
N VAL A 32 -3.02 18.31 3.48
CA VAL A 32 -2.88 16.85 3.46
C VAL A 32 -3.58 16.27 2.24
N LYS A 33 -4.85 16.62 2.03
CA LYS A 33 -5.67 16.18 0.89
C LYS A 33 -5.01 16.48 -0.46
N THR A 34 -4.58 17.72 -0.64
CA THR A 34 -3.95 18.15 -1.89
C THR A 34 -2.63 17.41 -2.11
N SER A 35 -1.83 17.24 -1.06
CA SER A 35 -0.54 16.54 -1.15
C SER A 35 -0.71 15.07 -1.49
N LEU A 36 -1.65 14.36 -0.85
CA LEU A 36 -1.99 12.97 -1.18
C LEU A 36 -2.44 12.82 -2.64
N LYS A 37 -3.27 13.74 -3.16
CA LYS A 37 -3.67 13.73 -4.58
C LYS A 37 -2.50 13.93 -5.53
N LEU A 38 -1.57 14.83 -5.20
CA LEU A 38 -0.38 15.04 -6.02
C LEU A 38 0.55 13.82 -5.99
N LEU A 39 0.73 13.18 -4.83
CA LEU A 39 1.50 11.94 -4.69
C LEU A 39 0.87 10.78 -5.47
N LEU A 40 -0.46 10.65 -5.42
CA LEU A 40 -1.19 9.68 -6.23
C LEU A 40 -0.99 9.91 -7.73
N MET A 41 -1.19 11.14 -8.22
CA MET A 41 -0.94 11.47 -9.63
C MET A 41 0.51 11.19 -10.04
N PHE A 42 1.46 11.36 -9.12
CA PHE A 42 2.87 11.06 -9.38
C PHE A 42 3.11 9.55 -9.56
N VAL A 43 2.61 8.71 -8.64
CA VAL A 43 2.76 7.25 -8.73
C VAL A 43 2.00 6.68 -9.93
N GLU A 44 0.81 7.20 -10.22
CA GLU A 44 -0.01 6.76 -11.36
C GLU A 44 0.58 7.09 -12.73
N TYR A 45 1.48 8.08 -12.80
CA TYR A 45 2.05 8.50 -14.07
C TYR A 45 3.01 7.48 -14.66
N SER A 46 3.77 6.76 -13.84
CA SER A 46 4.71 5.73 -14.27
C SER A 46 5.04 4.78 -13.12
N GLU A 47 5.07 3.47 -13.37
CA GLU A 47 5.46 2.46 -12.37
C GLU A 47 6.82 2.77 -11.72
N SER A 48 7.76 3.32 -12.50
CA SER A 48 9.09 3.70 -12.01
C SER A 48 9.07 4.78 -10.92
N ASN A 49 7.99 5.59 -10.85
CA ASN A 49 7.83 6.65 -9.86
C ASN A 49 7.58 6.11 -8.45
N ALA A 50 7.09 4.87 -8.31
CA ALA A 50 6.91 4.23 -7.00
C ALA A 50 8.24 4.14 -6.24
N ARG A 51 9.33 3.75 -6.92
CA ARG A 51 10.66 3.70 -6.31
C ARG A 51 11.16 5.09 -5.90
N LEU A 52 10.91 6.11 -6.70
CA LEU A 52 11.28 7.49 -6.39
C LEU A 52 10.51 8.02 -5.16
N LEU A 53 9.23 7.66 -5.04
CA LEU A 53 8.43 7.98 -3.86
C LEU A 53 9.00 7.30 -2.61
N ILE A 54 9.26 5.99 -2.67
CA ILE A 54 9.83 5.22 -1.55
C ILE A 54 11.15 5.85 -1.07
N GLN A 55 12.04 6.23 -2.00
CA GLN A 55 13.29 6.92 -1.68
C GLN A 55 13.07 8.27 -0.99
N ALA A 56 12.10 9.07 -1.48
CA ALA A 56 11.76 10.35 -0.87
C ALA A 56 11.20 10.19 0.55
N ILE A 57 10.31 9.20 0.76
CA ILE A 57 9.76 8.87 2.08
C ILE A 57 10.87 8.46 3.04
N SER A 58 11.74 7.53 2.61
CA SER A 58 12.87 7.06 3.39
C SER A 58 13.81 8.21 3.80
N ALA A 59 14.12 9.13 2.87
CA ALA A 59 14.94 10.29 3.16
C ALA A 59 14.31 11.23 4.22
N VAL A 60 13.01 11.49 4.13
CA VAL A 60 12.29 12.35 5.08
C VAL A 60 12.23 11.72 6.47
N ASP A 61 11.80 10.46 6.56
CA ASP A 61 11.57 9.82 7.85
C ASP A 61 12.88 9.47 8.55
N THR A 62 13.90 9.00 7.82
CA THR A 62 15.24 8.77 8.39
C THR A 62 15.82 10.05 8.98
N LYS A 63 15.68 11.18 8.26
CA LYS A 63 16.14 12.50 8.75
C LYS A 63 15.40 12.95 10.02
N ARG A 64 14.15 12.51 10.21
CA ARG A 64 13.32 12.80 11.40
C ARG A 64 13.49 11.77 12.52
N GLY A 65 14.27 10.71 12.31
CA GLY A 65 14.37 9.58 13.24
C GLY A 65 13.07 8.79 13.37
N GLN A 66 12.25 8.78 12.33
CA GLN A 66 10.97 8.06 12.26
C GLN A 66 11.12 6.81 11.38
N LYS A 67 10.19 5.86 11.54
CA LYS A 67 10.05 4.75 10.60
C LYS A 67 9.53 5.26 9.27
N GLN A 68 9.97 4.64 8.18
CA GLN A 68 9.49 4.95 6.85
C GLN A 68 7.97 4.78 6.79
N TRP A 69 7.25 5.70 6.14
CA TRP A 69 5.78 5.75 6.06
C TRP A 69 5.07 6.25 7.33
N SER A 70 5.81 6.78 8.33
CA SER A 70 5.23 7.24 9.59
C SER A 70 4.06 8.23 9.43
N ASN A 71 4.17 9.23 8.55
CA ASN A 71 3.08 10.19 8.33
C ASN A 71 1.80 9.53 7.76
N ALA A 72 1.95 8.51 6.91
CA ALA A 72 0.80 7.80 6.35
C ALA A 72 0.14 6.92 7.41
N MET A 73 0.95 6.23 8.22
CA MET A 73 0.47 5.43 9.35
C MET A 73 -0.20 6.28 10.42
N GLU A 74 0.25 7.52 10.64
CA GLU A 74 -0.41 8.47 11.54
C GLU A 74 -1.82 8.82 11.05
N ILE A 75 -1.98 9.11 9.75
CA ILE A 75 -3.31 9.38 9.14
C ILE A 75 -4.24 8.17 9.31
N LEU A 76 -3.75 6.97 9.00
CA LEU A 76 -4.52 5.73 9.11
C LEU A 76 -4.82 5.35 10.58
N GLY A 77 -3.94 5.71 11.50
CA GLY A 77 -4.01 5.39 12.92
C GLY A 77 -5.03 6.22 13.70
N GLU A 78 -5.44 7.37 13.17
CA GLU A 78 -6.24 8.37 13.87
C GLU A 78 -7.67 7.87 14.19
N LYS A 79 -8.06 8.01 15.46
CA LYS A 79 -9.27 7.39 16.02
C LYS A 79 -10.52 8.29 15.90
N ASP A 80 -10.33 9.60 15.80
CA ASP A 80 -11.37 10.60 15.94
C ASP A 80 -11.68 11.29 14.61
N GLY A 81 -12.85 10.97 14.03
CA GLY A 81 -13.50 11.80 13.01
C GLY A 81 -12.64 12.23 11.83
N VAL A 82 -11.63 11.44 11.45
CA VAL A 82 -10.86 11.70 10.24
C VAL A 82 -11.79 11.67 9.05
N ASP A 83 -11.58 12.62 8.16
CA ASP A 83 -12.20 12.68 6.85
C ASP A 83 -11.86 11.37 6.12
N THR A 84 -12.83 10.47 5.99
CA THR A 84 -12.64 9.16 5.38
C THR A 84 -11.97 9.26 4.01
N GLU A 85 -12.18 10.37 3.29
CA GLU A 85 -11.51 10.64 2.02
C GLU A 85 -9.97 10.63 2.15
N LEU A 86 -9.42 11.11 3.27
CA LEU A 86 -7.97 11.05 3.54
C LEU A 86 -7.49 9.62 3.80
N LEU A 87 -8.28 8.81 4.50
CA LEU A 87 -7.97 7.39 4.73
C LEU A 87 -7.95 6.64 3.40
N VAL A 88 -8.96 6.87 2.55
CA VAL A 88 -9.04 6.29 1.20
C VAL A 88 -7.83 6.69 0.37
N TYR A 89 -7.48 7.99 0.30
CA TYR A 89 -6.32 8.41 -0.48
C TYR A 89 -5.00 7.85 0.06
N THR A 90 -4.85 7.74 1.38
CA THR A 90 -3.64 7.18 1.99
C THR A 90 -3.52 5.69 1.66
N MET A 91 -4.61 4.93 1.80
CA MET A 91 -4.61 3.50 1.49
C MET A 91 -4.40 3.23 0.00
N THR A 92 -5.06 4.01 -0.88
CA THR A 92 -4.84 3.94 -2.33
C THR A 92 -3.38 4.23 -2.70
N LEU A 93 -2.74 5.19 -2.03
CA LEU A 93 -1.33 5.52 -2.29
C LEU A 93 -0.41 4.34 -1.92
N ILE A 94 -0.66 3.71 -0.76
CA ILE A 94 0.08 2.51 -0.32
C ILE A 94 -0.11 1.38 -1.33
N ASN A 95 -1.36 1.02 -1.66
CA ASN A 95 -1.68 -0.06 -2.59
C ASN A 95 -1.05 0.15 -3.97
N LYS A 96 -1.14 1.36 -4.54
CA LYS A 96 -0.52 1.67 -5.83
C LYS A 96 1.00 1.60 -5.77
N THR A 97 1.59 2.02 -4.66
CA THR A 97 3.04 1.94 -4.49
C THR A 97 3.50 0.49 -4.41
N LEU A 98 2.81 -0.34 -3.63
CA LEU A 98 3.06 -1.79 -3.53
C LEU A 98 2.88 -2.49 -4.88
N ALA A 99 1.80 -2.20 -5.60
CA ALA A 99 1.51 -2.81 -6.91
C ALA A 99 2.54 -2.45 -8.00
N CYS A 100 3.29 -1.35 -7.85
CA CYS A 100 4.33 -0.94 -8.77
C CYS A 100 5.72 -1.49 -8.41
N LEU A 101 5.84 -2.31 -7.35
CA LEU A 101 7.11 -2.90 -6.98
C LEU A 101 7.48 -4.05 -7.95
N PRO A 102 8.75 -4.11 -8.37
CA PRO A 102 9.21 -5.01 -9.43
C PRO A 102 9.34 -6.48 -9.02
N ASP A 103 9.49 -6.74 -7.73
CA ASP A 103 9.86 -8.04 -7.18
C ASP A 103 9.25 -8.22 -5.79
N GLN A 104 9.17 -9.49 -5.39
CA GLN A 104 8.52 -9.94 -4.17
C GLN A 104 9.30 -9.52 -2.91
N ASP A 105 10.63 -9.47 -2.98
CA ASP A 105 11.47 -9.07 -1.85
C ASP A 105 11.19 -7.60 -1.48
N SER A 106 11.21 -6.71 -2.47
CA SER A 106 10.89 -5.30 -2.29
C SER A 106 9.47 -5.07 -1.75
N PHE A 107 8.51 -5.90 -2.18
CA PHE A 107 7.12 -5.85 -1.69
C PHE A 107 7.06 -6.19 -0.20
N TYR A 108 7.69 -7.27 0.23
CA TYR A 108 7.67 -7.67 1.64
C TYR A 108 8.47 -6.74 2.54
N ASP A 109 9.59 -6.20 2.07
CA ASP A 109 10.32 -5.16 2.80
C ASP A 109 9.40 -3.98 3.14
N LEU A 110 8.54 -3.57 2.20
CA LEU A 110 7.59 -2.48 2.44
C LEU A 110 6.40 -2.89 3.33
N VAL A 111 5.85 -4.10 3.14
CA VAL A 111 4.78 -4.61 4.01
C VAL A 111 5.25 -4.72 5.46
N ASP A 112 6.44 -5.28 5.70
CA ASP A 112 7.02 -5.41 7.04
C ASP A 112 7.17 -4.06 7.74
N VAL A 113 7.61 -3.03 7.00
CA VAL A 113 7.69 -1.65 7.50
C VAL A 113 6.33 -1.12 7.96
N LEU A 114 5.24 -1.44 7.25
CA LEU A 114 3.88 -1.02 7.60
C LEU A 114 3.34 -1.83 8.79
N GLU A 115 3.56 -3.14 8.81
CA GLU A 115 3.12 -4.02 9.90
C GLU A 115 3.82 -3.70 11.22
N GLU A 116 5.11 -3.39 11.17
CA GLU A 116 5.88 -2.90 12.33
C GLU A 116 5.35 -1.58 12.94
N GLN A 117 4.50 -0.86 12.19
CA GLN A 117 3.83 0.36 12.63
C GLN A 117 2.35 0.13 13.00
N GLY A 118 1.89 -1.12 12.99
CA GLY A 118 0.56 -1.53 13.43
C GLY A 118 -0.50 -1.51 12.33
N MET A 119 -0.14 -1.76 11.07
CA MET A 119 -1.09 -1.85 9.96
C MET A 119 -2.18 -2.90 10.21
N GLU A 120 -1.87 -4.11 10.68
CA GLU A 120 -2.87 -5.10 11.07
C GLU A 120 -3.94 -4.52 12.04
N THR A 121 -3.49 -3.73 13.03
CA THR A 121 -4.39 -3.12 14.02
C THR A 121 -5.29 -2.05 13.38
N VAL A 122 -4.75 -1.25 12.46
CA VAL A 122 -5.52 -0.28 11.66
C VAL A 122 -6.59 -1.02 10.87
N THR A 123 -6.18 -2.02 10.10
CA THR A 123 -7.07 -2.75 9.18
C THR A 123 -8.20 -3.47 9.92
N ASN A 124 -7.88 -4.20 10.98
CA ASN A 124 -8.87 -4.90 11.81
C ASN A 124 -9.91 -3.94 12.42
N ARG A 125 -9.46 -2.79 12.93
CA ARG A 125 -10.35 -1.76 13.49
C ARG A 125 -11.35 -1.24 12.47
N HIS A 126 -10.94 -1.05 11.22
CA HIS A 126 -11.82 -0.57 10.17
C HIS A 126 -12.78 -1.66 9.65
N PHE A 127 -12.35 -2.93 9.59
CA PHE A 127 -13.24 -4.04 9.22
C PHE A 127 -14.33 -4.33 10.26
N THR A 128 -14.02 -4.20 11.55
CA THR A 128 -14.97 -4.50 12.63
C THR A 128 -16.00 -3.39 12.86
N ARG A 129 -15.72 -2.17 12.41
CA ARG A 129 -16.60 -1.01 12.58
C ARG A 129 -17.71 -1.02 11.51
N LYS A 130 -18.96 -1.23 11.95
CA LYS A 130 -20.15 -1.31 11.07
C LYS A 130 -20.42 -0.09 10.19
N SER A 131 -19.87 1.07 10.54
CA SER A 131 -20.07 2.35 9.83
C SER A 131 -18.85 2.77 9.00
N THR A 132 -17.93 1.85 8.72
CA THR A 132 -16.77 2.16 7.87
C THR A 132 -17.24 2.42 6.45
N ASP A 133 -16.67 3.43 5.84
CA ASP A 133 -16.94 3.79 4.46
C ASP A 133 -16.59 2.67 3.49
N ARG A 134 -17.39 2.50 2.45
CA ARG A 134 -17.25 1.41 1.49
C ARG A 134 -15.95 1.50 0.69
N ASP A 135 -15.56 2.70 0.28
CA ASP A 135 -14.37 2.90 -0.56
C ASP A 135 -13.11 2.61 0.26
N LEU A 136 -13.13 2.94 1.55
CA LEU A 136 -12.05 2.57 2.46
C LEU A 136 -11.96 1.05 2.64
N LEU A 137 -13.10 0.37 2.85
CA LEU A 137 -13.12 -1.09 2.96
C LEU A 137 -12.62 -1.77 1.68
N GLU A 138 -12.91 -1.21 0.51
CA GLU A 138 -12.39 -1.71 -0.77
C GLU A 138 -10.85 -1.62 -0.82
N GLN A 139 -10.27 -0.47 -0.44
CA GLN A 139 -8.81 -0.32 -0.40
C GLN A 139 -8.13 -1.23 0.64
N LEU A 140 -8.76 -1.42 1.80
CA LEU A 140 -8.24 -2.36 2.81
C LEU A 140 -8.32 -3.81 2.33
N ASN A 141 -9.39 -4.19 1.64
CA ASN A 141 -9.50 -5.53 1.04
C ASN A 141 -8.43 -5.78 -0.03
N ILE A 142 -8.13 -4.77 -0.87
CA ILE A 142 -7.04 -4.88 -1.86
C ILE A 142 -5.71 -5.16 -1.14
N TYR A 143 -5.40 -4.40 -0.10
CA TYR A 143 -4.17 -4.60 0.69
C TYR A 143 -4.08 -6.00 1.30
N GLU A 144 -5.15 -6.49 1.93
CA GLU A 144 -5.19 -7.83 2.55
C GLU A 144 -5.02 -8.95 1.51
N VAL A 145 -5.70 -8.83 0.37
CA VAL A 145 -5.61 -9.84 -0.71
C VAL A 145 -4.21 -9.88 -1.31
N ASP A 146 -3.61 -8.72 -1.58
CA ASP A 146 -2.27 -8.66 -2.15
C ASP A 146 -1.23 -9.21 -1.15
N SER A 147 -1.34 -8.83 0.13
CA SER A 147 -0.44 -9.31 1.19
C SER A 147 -0.60 -10.82 1.46
N THR A 148 -1.82 -11.35 1.38
CA THR A 148 -2.11 -12.78 1.65
C THR A 148 -1.87 -13.69 0.44
N SER A 149 -2.21 -13.24 -0.77
CA SER A 149 -2.04 -14.05 -1.98
C SER A 149 -0.56 -14.32 -2.29
N LEU A 150 0.30 -13.34 -2.03
CA LEU A 150 1.75 -13.48 -2.13
C LEU A 150 2.32 -14.35 -1.01
N SER A 151 1.72 -14.34 0.20
CA SER A 151 2.20 -15.19 1.30
C SER A 151 1.85 -16.65 1.05
N LEU A 152 0.68 -16.94 0.46
CA LEU A 152 0.30 -18.28 0.02
C LEU A 152 1.16 -18.80 -1.14
N SER A 153 1.59 -17.92 -2.06
CA SER A 153 2.52 -18.32 -3.12
C SER A 153 3.89 -18.72 -2.53
N SER A 154 4.37 -18.01 -1.50
CA SER A 154 5.59 -18.36 -0.77
C SER A 154 5.50 -19.72 -0.04
N LEU A 155 4.35 -20.03 0.57
CA LEU A 155 4.08 -21.34 1.18
C LEU A 155 4.07 -22.46 0.13
N SER A 156 3.52 -22.21 -1.06
CA SER A 156 3.50 -23.20 -2.15
C SER A 156 4.88 -23.55 -2.70
N LEU A 157 5.83 -22.61 -2.65
CA LEU A 157 7.23 -22.80 -3.06
C LEU A 157 8.10 -23.45 -1.97
N SER A 158 7.66 -23.44 -0.71
CA SER A 158 8.39 -24.01 0.43
C SER A 158 8.03 -25.47 0.76
N LEU A 159 6.92 -25.98 0.20
CA LEU A 159 6.52 -27.38 0.38
C LEU A 159 7.33 -28.29 -0.56
N PRO A 160 8.05 -29.31 -0.06
CA PRO A 160 8.73 -30.26 -0.93
C PRO A 160 7.69 -30.97 -1.80
N LEU A 161 7.99 -31.09 -3.10
CA LEU A 161 7.21 -31.77 -4.14
C LEU A 161 6.80 -33.22 -3.79
N SER A 162 7.28 -33.78 -2.67
CA SER A 162 6.91 -35.11 -2.17
C SER A 162 5.45 -35.20 -1.69
N HIS A 163 4.76 -34.09 -1.42
CA HIS A 163 3.34 -34.11 -1.02
C HIS A 163 2.34 -33.97 -2.17
N PHE A 164 2.79 -33.67 -3.41
CA PHE A 164 1.89 -33.59 -4.57
C PHE A 164 1.63 -34.94 -5.26
N VAL A 165 2.37 -36.00 -4.89
CA VAL A 165 2.12 -37.37 -5.38
C VAL A 165 1.10 -38.07 -4.48
N SER A 166 -0.13 -37.58 -4.45
CA SER A 166 -1.26 -38.43 -4.00
C SER A 166 -2.64 -38.02 -4.54
N LEU A 167 -2.75 -36.95 -5.33
CA LEU A 167 -4.03 -36.55 -5.92
C LEU A 167 -4.29 -37.11 -7.32
N SER A 168 -3.33 -37.83 -7.92
CA SER A 168 -3.54 -38.55 -9.19
C SER A 168 -4.14 -39.95 -9.04
N SER A 169 -4.35 -40.44 -7.82
CA SER A 169 -4.88 -41.78 -7.52
C SER A 169 -6.33 -41.78 -6.99
N LEU A 170 -7.03 -40.64 -6.97
CA LEU A 170 -8.43 -40.58 -6.57
C LEU A 170 -9.36 -40.92 -7.77
N PRO A 171 -10.30 -41.89 -7.62
CA PRO A 171 -11.18 -42.29 -8.70
C PRO A 171 -12.15 -41.16 -9.12
N LEU A 172 -12.40 -41.08 -10.43
CA LEU A 172 -13.09 -40.04 -11.22
C LEU A 172 -14.55 -39.69 -10.84
N SER A 173 -15.07 -40.08 -9.68
CA SER A 173 -16.52 -40.00 -9.39
C SER A 173 -17.02 -38.73 -8.71
N LEU A 174 -16.18 -37.74 -8.38
CA LEU A 174 -16.63 -36.49 -7.75
C LEU A 174 -15.92 -35.27 -8.37
N LYS A 175 -16.39 -34.80 -9.52
CA LYS A 175 -16.23 -33.39 -9.92
C LYS A 175 -17.60 -32.72 -9.86
N PRO A 176 -17.82 -31.69 -9.02
CA PRO A 176 -19.03 -30.89 -9.08
C PRO A 176 -19.01 -30.01 -10.34
N ASN A 177 -20.10 -30.08 -11.10
CA ASN A 177 -20.36 -29.27 -12.29
C ASN A 177 -20.47 -27.78 -11.90
N CYS A 178 -19.69 -26.92 -12.54
CA CYS A 178 -19.98 -25.49 -12.56
C CYS A 178 -20.97 -25.21 -13.69
N VAL A 179 -22.11 -24.62 -13.33
CA VAL A 179 -23.02 -23.88 -14.23
C VAL A 179 -22.63 -22.42 -14.15
#